data_AF-A0A7C2GZT9-F1
#
_entry.id   AF-A0A7C2GZT9-F1
#
_cell.length_a   1.000
_cell.length_b   1.000
_cell.length_c   1.000
_cell.angle_alpha   90.00
_cell.angle_beta   90.00
_cell.angle_gamma   90.00
#
_symmetry.space_group_name_H-M   'P 1'
#
loop_
_entity.id
_entity.type
_entity.pdbx_description
1 polymer ?
#
loop_
_entity_poly.entity_id
_entity_poly.type
_entity_poly.pdbx_seq_one_letter_code
_entity_poly.pdbx_strand_id
1 'polypeptide(L)' 'MFYGLFLRGASPEELRRDIAIPREVFRKWLSHPLYDSQFRENARRIYRFRRQVLAVFDELVDQARLKDRLQ' A
#
# COMPACT_ATOMS: atom_id res chain seq x y z
N MET A 1 2.83 -3.27 10.31
CA MET A 1 3.63 -2.08 10.68
C MET A 1 2.86 -0.77 10.47
N PHE A 2 2.26 -0.51 9.30
CA PHE A 2 1.58 0.76 8.98
C PHE A 2 0.45 1.15 9.94
N TYR A 3 -0.46 0.24 10.28
CA TYR A 3 -1.54 0.56 11.24
C TYR A 3 -1.01 0.98 12.62
N GLY A 4 0.04 0.31 13.09
CA GLY A 4 0.71 0.72 14.33
C GLY A 4 1.42 2.08 14.23
N LEU A 5 1.85 2.53 13.05
CA LEU A 5 2.36 3.89 12.84
C LEU A 5 1.23 4.91 12.85
N PHE A 6 0.10 4.59 12.23
CA PHE A 6 -1.11 5.41 12.28
C PHE A 6 -1.57 5.65 13.73
N LEU A 7 -1.65 4.59 14.54
CA LEU A 7 -2.00 4.71 15.97
C LEU A 7 -1.02 5.57 16.79
N ARG A 8 0.22 5.75 16.30
CA ARG A 8 1.24 6.62 16.91
C ARG A 8 1.22 8.05 16.38
N GLY A 9 0.22 8.41 15.57
CA GLY A 9 0.01 9.77 15.06
C GLY A 9 0.58 10.05 13.67
N ALA A 10 1.09 9.04 12.95
CA ALA A 10 1.51 9.23 11.56
C ALA A 10 0.29 9.53 10.66
N SER A 11 0.46 10.40 9.66
CA SER A 11 -0.62 10.73 8.72
C SER A 11 -1.05 9.49 7.93
N PRO A 12 -2.35 9.15 7.89
CA PRO A 12 -2.83 8.05 7.07
C PRO A 12 -2.61 8.32 5.58
N GLU A 13 -2.63 9.58 5.13
CA GLU A 13 -2.35 9.95 3.74
C GLU A 13 -0.88 9.70 3.34
N GLU A 14 0.07 9.95 4.24
CA GLU A 14 1.48 9.58 4.06
C GLU A 14 1.66 8.07 4.00
N LEU A 15 1.07 7.35 4.96
CA LEU A 15 1.15 5.89 5.00
C LEU A 15 0.52 5.23 3.77
N ARG A 16 -0.58 5.76 3.23
CA ARG A 16 -1.18 5.27 1.97
C ARG A 16 -0.20 5.37 0.81
N ARG A 17 0.55 6.48 0.71
CA ARG A 17 1.57 6.66 -0.33
C ARG A 17 2.73 5.68 -0.17
N ASP A 18 3.15 5.41 1.07
CA ASP A 18 4.24 4.46 1.36
C ASP A 18 3.84 2.99 1.16
N ILE A 19 2.56 2.66 1.38
CA ILE A 19 2.02 1.33 1.11
C ILE A 19 1.89 1.12 -0.41
N ALA A 20 1.32 2.09 -1.11
CA ALA A 20 0.98 2.00 -2.51
C ALA A 20 2.23 1.95 -3.39
N ILE A 21 2.15 1.14 -4.45
CA ILE A 21 3.10 1.22 -5.56
C ILE A 21 2.41 2.03 -6.66
N PRO A 22 2.96 3.18 -7.08
CA PRO A 22 2.36 3.96 -8.16
C PRO A 22 2.23 3.12 -9.44
N ARG A 23 1.08 3.24 -10.12
CA ARG A 23 0.79 2.46 -11.34
C ARG A 23 1.86 2.66 -12.42
N GLU A 24 2.43 3.86 -12.51
CA GLU A 24 3.48 4.20 -13.45
C GLU A 24 4.79 3.45 -13.15
N VAL A 25 5.18 3.39 -11.88
CA VAL A 25 6.36 2.62 -11.43
C VAL A 25 6.18 1.15 -11.76
N PHE A 26 4.99 0.59 -11.45
CA PHE A 26 4.69 -0.79 -11.79
C PHE A 26 4.75 -1.05 -13.30
N ARG A 27 4.23 -0.14 -14.13
CA ARG A 27 4.33 -0.24 -15.59
C ARG A 27 5.78 -0.23 -16.07
N LYS A 28 6.60 0.69 -15.55
CA LYS A 28 8.04 0.77 -15.88
C LYS A 28 8.76 -0.54 -15.56
N TRP A 29 8.46 -1.16 -14.42
CA TRP A 29 9.02 -2.47 -14.06
C TRP A 29 8.59 -3.62 -14.97
N LEU A 30 7.40 -3.54 -15.58
CA LEU A 30 6.96 -4.58 -16.51
C LEU A 30 7.49 -4.40 -17.93
N SER A 31 7.84 -3.17 -18.33
CA SER A 31 8.28 -2.84 -19.69
C SER A 31 9.80 -2.75 -19.84
N HIS A 32 10.56 -2.67 -18.74
CA HIS A 32 12.00 -2.46 -18.83
C HIS A 32 12.70 -3.67 -19.49
N PRO A 33 13.58 -3.45 -20.49
CA PRO A 33 14.26 -4.53 -21.21
C PRO A 33 15.17 -5.39 -20.31
N LEU A 34 15.79 -4.78 -19.30
CA LEU A 34 16.71 -5.46 -18.38
C LEU A 34 16.03 -6.32 -17.31
N TYR A 35 14.70 -6.27 -17.19
CA TYR A 35 13.97 -7.07 -16.20
C TYR A 35 13.43 -8.35 -16.82
N ASP A 36 13.90 -9.47 -16.31
CA ASP A 36 13.52 -10.81 -16.75
C ASP A 36 12.08 -11.21 -16.34
N SER A 37 11.67 -12.39 -16.76
CA SER A 37 10.34 -12.95 -16.47
C SER A 37 10.11 -13.16 -14.97
N GLN A 38 11.12 -13.59 -14.22
CA GLN A 38 11.02 -13.86 -12.80
C GLN A 38 10.80 -12.57 -12.00
N PHE A 39 11.54 -11.51 -12.31
CA PHE A 39 11.36 -10.19 -11.73
C PHE A 39 9.97 -9.66 -12.03
N ARG A 40 9.49 -9.76 -13.26
CA ARG A 40 8.14 -9.29 -13.65
C ARG A 40 7.05 -10.04 -12.89
N GLU A 41 7.22 -11.34 -12.66
CA GLU A 41 6.28 -12.12 -11.88
C GLU A 41 6.27 -11.69 -10.40
N ASN A 42 7.45 -11.49 -9.82
CA ASN A 42 7.60 -10.97 -8.45
C ASN A 42 7.01 -9.56 -8.31
N ALA A 43 7.24 -8.67 -9.28
CA ALA A 43 6.66 -7.34 -9.32
C ALA A 43 5.13 -7.39 -9.33
N ARG A 44 4.52 -8.30 -10.11
CA ARG A 44 3.06 -8.52 -10.10
C ARG A 44 2.56 -9.01 -8.76
N ARG A 45 3.27 -9.95 -8.11
CA ARG A 45 2.90 -10.48 -6.79
C ARG A 45 2.94 -9.37 -5.73
N ILE A 46 4.04 -8.60 -5.66
CA ILE A 46 4.19 -7.48 -4.74
C ILE A 46 3.13 -6.41 -5.00
N TYR A 47 2.89 -6.04 -6.26
CA TYR A 47 1.88 -5.04 -6.62
C TYR A 47 0.47 -5.43 -6.13
N ARG A 48 0.07 -6.69 -6.34
CA ARG A 48 -1.20 -7.21 -5.81
C ARG A 48 -1.24 -7.19 -4.29
N PHE A 49 -0.18 -7.66 -3.64
CA PHE A 49 -0.10 -7.69 -2.19
C PHE A 49 -0.20 -6.29 -1.58
N ARG A 50 0.53 -5.30 -2.12
CA ARG A 50 0.46 -3.91 -1.66
C ARG A 50 -0.93 -3.31 -1.80
N ARG A 51 -1.67 -3.65 -2.86
CA ARG A 51 -3.08 -3.24 -3.00
C ARG A 51 -3.98 -3.87 -1.94
N GLN A 52 -3.78 -5.15 -1.60
CA GLN A 52 -4.53 -5.81 -0.55
C GLN A 52 -4.24 -5.18 0.83
N VAL A 53 -2.96 -4.94 1.13
CA VAL A 53 -2.54 -4.26 2.36
C VAL A 53 -3.13 -2.85 2.45
N LEU A 54 -3.15 -2.10 1.34
CA LEU A 54 -3.74 -0.76 1.29
C LEU A 54 -5.24 -0.80 1.63
N ALA A 55 -5.98 -1.72 1.03
CA ALA A 55 -7.42 -1.86 1.30
C ALA A 55 -7.71 -2.20 2.77
N VAL A 56 -6.96 -3.14 3.35
CA VAL A 56 -7.07 -3.48 4.78
C VAL A 56 -6.71 -2.28 5.66
N PHE A 57 -5.66 -1.53 5.29
CA PHE A 57 -5.27 -0.34 6.03
C PHE A 57 -6.36 0.74 6.00
N ASP A 58 -6.97 0.99 4.84
CA ASP A 58 -8.06 1.96 4.70
C ASP A 58 -9.25 1.60 5.60
N GLU A 59 -9.68 0.33 5.59
CA GLU A 59 -10.76 -0.15 6.45
C GLU A 59 -10.44 0.06 7.94
N LEU A 60 -9.22 -0.28 8.37
CA LEU A 60 -8.81 -0.11 9.76
C LEU A 60 -8.77 1.37 10.18
N VAL A 61 -8.32 2.27 9.30
CA VAL A 61 -8.31 3.71 9.56
C VAL A 61 -9.74 4.25 9.67
N ASP A 62 -10.65 3.82 8.80
CA ASP A 62 -12.05 4.24 8.82
C ASP A 62 -12.75 3.78 10.11
N GLN A 63 -12.52 2.53 10.53
CA GLN A 63 -13.01 2.01 11.80
C GLN A 63 -12.47 2.77 13.01
N ALA A 64 -11.17 3.11 13.00
CA ALA A 64 -10.56 3.88 14.08
C ALA A 64 -11.16 5.29 14.18
N ARG A 65 -11.32 5.98 13.05
CA ARG A 65 -11.95 7.32 12.99
C ARG A 65 -13.42 7.29 13.41
N LEU A 66 -14.15 6.23 13.08
CA LEU A 66 -15.53 6.07 13.52
C LEU A 66 -15.62 5.94 15.04
N LYS A 67 -14.74 5.15 15.66
CA LYS A 67 -14.68 4.99 17.12
C LYS A 67 -14.36 6.30 17.83
N ASP A 68 -13.39 7.06 17.31
CA ASP A 68 -13.00 8.37 17.85
C ASP A 68 -14.17 9.37 17.88
N ARG A 69 -15.04 9.34 16.86
CA ARG A 69 -16.24 10.20 16.79
C ARG A 69 -17.38 9.80 17.73
N LEU A 70 -17.39 8.56 18.20
CA LEU A 70 -18.43 8.02 19.08
C LEU A 70 -18.05 8.13 20.57
N GLN A 71 -16.82 8.54 20.88
CA GLN A 71 -16.30 8.79 22.22
C GLN A 71 -16.41 10.28 22.57
#